data_AF-A0A533YJ46-F1
#
_entry.id   AF-A0A533YJ46-F1
#
_cell.length_a   1.000
_cell.length_b   1.000
_cell.length_c   1.000
_cell.angle_alpha   90.00
_cell.angle_beta   90.00
_cell.angle_gamma   90.00
#
_symmetry.space_group_name_H-M   'P 1'
#
loop_
_entity.id
_entity.type
_entity.pdbx_description
1 polymer ?
#
loop_
_entity_poly.entity_id
_entity_poly.type
_entity_poly.pdbx_seq_one_letter_code
_entity_poly.pdbx_strand_id
1 'polypeptide(L)' 'MTLDTVISGCVTYYLESEDGLDPQRIDILESCLGDLNGLLPELADDASEYFERLRTLALLLLEVHHRQ' A
#
# COMPACT_ATOMS: atom_id res chain seq x y z
N MET A 1 -4.70 9.99 8.51
CA MET A 1 -3.31 9.95 8.02
C MET A 1 -3.38 9.79 6.51
N THR A 2 -2.49 10.40 5.72
CA THR A 2 -2.57 10.34 4.26
C THR A 2 -2.11 8.96 3.76
N LEU A 3 -2.83 8.38 2.79
CA LEU A 3 -2.60 7.00 2.28
C LEU A 3 -1.16 6.78 1.82
N ASP A 4 -0.58 7.77 1.14
CA ASP A 4 0.79 7.77 0.64
C ASP A 4 1.84 7.62 1.74
N THR A 5 1.65 8.33 2.86
CA THR A 5 2.56 8.33 4.01
C THR A 5 2.57 6.96 4.68
N VAL A 6 1.39 6.36 4.82
CA VAL A 6 1.23 5.03 5.41
C VAL A 6 1.88 3.96 4.54
N ILE A 7 1.55 3.95 3.24
CA ILE A 7 2.10 2.99 2.29
C ILE A 7 3.61 3.14 2.17
N SER A 8 4.13 4.37 2.11
CA SER A 8 5.58 4.63 2.08
C SER A 8 6.26 4.13 3.36
N GLY A 9 5.65 4.31 4.53
CA GLY A 9 6.17 3.76 5.78
C GLY A 9 6.23 2.24 5.80
N CYS A 10 5.26 1.56 5.19
CA CYS A 10 5.28 0.11 5.03
C CYS A 10 6.38 -0.35 4.06
N VAL A 11 6.57 0.38 2.94
CA VAL A 11 7.68 0.13 2.00
C VAL A 11 9.02 0.27 2.70
N THR A 12 9.25 1.39 3.41
CA THR A 12 10.51 1.61 4.14
C THR A 12 10.76 0.51 5.15
N TYR A 13 9.75 0.12 5.93
CA TYR A 13 9.91 -0.97 6.89
C TYR A 13 10.27 -2.29 6.22
N TYR A 14 9.59 -2.67 5.13
CA TYR A 14 9.91 -3.89 4.39
C TYR A 14 11.34 -3.89 3.85
N LEU A 15 11.84 -2.75 3.36
CA LEU A 15 13.20 -2.63 2.84
C LEU A 15 14.28 -2.65 3.93
N GLU A 16 13.94 -2.24 5.15
CA GLU A 16 14.86 -2.21 6.30
C GLU A 16 14.81 -3.48 7.17
N SER A 17 13.74 -4.27 7.04
CA SER A 17 13.51 -5.49 7.82
C SER A 17 14.06 -6.72 7.11
N GLU A 18 14.78 -7.59 7.84
CA GLU A 18 15.21 -8.91 7.33
C GLU A 18 14.04 -9.92 7.30
N ASP A 19 13.02 -9.72 8.15
CA ASP A 19 11.89 -10.62 8.33
C ASP A 19 10.66 -10.25 7.46
N GLY A 20 10.77 -9.23 6.63
CA GLY A 20 9.65 -8.73 5.82
C GLY A 20 8.66 -7.89 6.64
N LEU A 21 7.37 -7.97 6.29
CA LEU A 21 6.28 -7.22 6.94
C LEU A 21 5.68 -7.99 8.12
N ASP A 22 5.46 -7.29 9.23
CA ASP A 22 4.72 -7.84 10.36
C ASP A 22 3.19 -7.82 10.14
N PRO A 23 2.42 -8.61 10.92
CA PRO A 23 0.97 -8.69 10.75
C PRO A 23 0.24 -7.34 10.88
N GLN A 24 0.71 -6.44 11.74
CA GLN A 24 0.08 -5.13 11.91
C GLN A 24 0.18 -4.30 10.62
N ARG A 25 1.32 -4.36 9.93
CA ARG A 25 1.53 -3.66 8.67
C ARG A 25 0.75 -4.28 7.52
N ILE A 26 0.52 -5.59 7.55
CA ILE A 26 -0.38 -6.26 6.61
C ILE A 26 -1.81 -5.73 6.76
N ASP A 27 -2.36 -5.74 7.99
CA ASP A 27 -3.71 -5.22 8.26
C ASP A 27 -3.85 -3.75 7.81
N ILE A 28 -2.81 -2.94 8.04
CA ILE A 28 -2.77 -1.54 7.59
C ILE A 28 -2.79 -1.44 6.06
N LEU A 29 -1.99 -2.25 5.35
CA LEU A 29 -1.94 -2.24 3.89
C LEU A 29 -3.26 -2.69 3.27
N GLU A 30 -3.92 -3.70 3.83
CA GLU A 30 -5.23 -4.16 3.39
C GLU A 30 -6.30 -3.07 3.55
N SER A 31 -6.29 -2.37 4.70
CA SER A 31 -7.18 -1.22 4.92
C SER A 31 -6.91 -0.11 3.90
N CYS A 32 -5.65 0.26 3.68
CA CYS A 32 -5.30 1.30 2.70
C CYS A 32 -5.65 0.89 1.27
N LEU A 33 -5.54 -0.39 0.93
CA LEU A 33 -5.95 -0.91 -0.37
C LEU A 33 -7.47 -0.81 -0.56
N GLY A 34 -8.24 -1.09 0.49
CA GLY A 34 -9.70 -0.87 0.50
C GLY A 34 -10.05 0.59 0.23
N ASP A 35 -9.41 1.52 0.95
CA ASP A 35 -9.61 2.96 0.76
C ASP A 35 -9.23 3.42 -0.66
N LEU A 36 -8.09 2.93 -1.20
CA LEU A 36 -7.65 3.22 -2.56
C LEU A 36 -8.65 2.72 -3.61
N ASN A 37 -9.17 1.51 -3.45
CA ASN A 37 -10.14 0.95 -4.39
C ASN A 37 -11.47 1.73 -4.38
N GLY A 38 -11.86 2.29 -3.23
CA GLY A 38 -13.03 3.17 -3.13
C GLY A 38 -12.79 4.55 -3.72
N LEU A 39 -11.57 5.09 -3.55
CA LEU A 39 -11.21 6.44 -3.99
C LEU A 39 -10.94 6.53 -5.50
N LEU A 40 -10.26 5.54 -6.08
CA LEU A 40 -9.79 5.56 -7.47
C LEU A 40 -10.87 5.89 -8.52
N PRO A 41 -12.09 5.32 -8.45
CA PRO A 41 -13.16 5.65 -9.40
C PRO A 41 -13.66 7.10 -9.33
N GLU A 42 -13.40 7.81 -8.22
CA GLU A 42 -13.86 9.17 -7.98
C GLU A 42 -12.79 10.23 -8.29
N LEU A 43 -11.55 9.82 -8.55
CA LEU A 43 -10.45 10.73 -8.84
C LEU A 43 -10.49 11.25 -10.27
N ALA A 44 -10.12 12.52 -10.44
CA ALA A 44 -9.82 13.08 -11.75
C ALA A 44 -8.57 12.39 -12.36
N ASP A 45 -8.49 12.39 -13.69
CA ASP A 45 -7.47 11.66 -14.45
C ASP A 45 -6.02 12.07 -14.11
N ASP A 46 -5.80 13.31 -13.65
CA ASP A 46 -4.49 13.82 -13.26
C ASP A 46 -4.02 13.30 -11.90
N ALA A 47 -4.95 13.06 -10.98
CA ALA A 47 -4.67 12.48 -9.67
C ALA A 47 -4.64 10.95 -9.69
N SER A 48 -5.44 10.31 -10.56
CA SER A 48 -5.63 8.87 -10.58
C SER A 48 -4.32 8.10 -10.81
N GLU A 49 -3.42 8.60 -11.66
CA GLU A 49 -2.13 7.96 -11.93
C GLU A 49 -1.27 7.80 -10.67
N TYR A 50 -1.25 8.83 -9.82
CA TYR A 50 -0.49 8.79 -8.57
C TYR A 50 -1.04 7.74 -7.61
N PHE A 51 -2.37 7.70 -7.44
CA PHE A 51 -3.02 6.75 -6.54
C PHE A 51 -3.00 5.31 -7.09
N GLU A 52 -2.98 5.11 -8.41
CA GLU A 52 -2.74 3.78 -9.01
C GLU A 52 -1.34 3.26 -8.73
N ARG A 53 -0.32 4.14 -8.72
CA ARG A 53 1.05 3.76 -8.33
C ARG A 53 1.11 3.36 -6.85
N LEU A 54 0.41 4.07 -5.97
CA LEU A 54 0.28 3.68 -4.55
C LEU A 54 -0.42 2.33 -4.40
N ARG A 55 -1.50 2.09 -5.15
CA ARG A 55 -2.21 0.80 -5.15
C ARG A 55 -1.29 -0.33 -5.60
N THR A 56 -0.51 -0.10 -6.65
CA THR A 56 0.45 -1.07 -7.15
C THR A 56 1.52 -1.41 -6.10
N LEU A 57 2.05 -0.41 -5.38
CA LEU A 57 3.01 -0.65 -4.29
C LEU A 57 2.41 -1.50 -3.17
N ALA A 58 1.17 -1.18 -2.73
CA ALA A 58 0.50 -1.95 -1.69
C ALA A 58 0.27 -3.42 -2.11
N LEU A 59 -0.17 -3.65 -3.36
CA LEU A 59 -0.36 -5.00 -3.90
C LEU A 59 0.96 -5.80 -3.97
N LEU A 60 2.06 -5.16 -4.39
CA LEU A 60 3.37 -5.82 -4.45
C LEU A 60 3.86 -6.25 -3.07
N LEU A 61 3.67 -5.40 -2.05
CA LEU A 61 4.03 -5.73 -0.67
C LEU A 61 3.22 -6.92 -0.11
N LEU A 62 1.91 -6.92 -0.34
CA LEU A 62 1.02 -8.01 0.10
C LEU A 62 1.35 -9.33 -0.63
N GLU A 63 1.66 -9.27 -1.93
CA GLU A 63 2.03 -10.45 -2.72
C GLU A 63 3.38 -11.06 -2.29
N VAL A 64 4.33 -10.24 -1.81
CA VAL A 64 5.57 -10.76 -1.23
C VAL A 64 5.28 -11.49 0.08
N HIS A 65 4.42 -10.94 0.93
CA HIS A 65 4.04 -11.58 2.18
C HIS A 65 3.38 -12.94 1.97
N HIS A 66 2.45 -13.08 1.02
CA HIS A 66 1.80 -14.36 0.72
C HIS A 66 2.74 -15.48 0.23
N ARG A 67 3.98 -15.14 -0.16
CA ARG A 67 4.98 -16.10 -0.64
C ARG A 67 6.00 -16.52 0.42
N GLN A 68 5.96 -15.93 1.61
CA GLN A 68 6.80 -16.31 2.77
C GLN A 68 6.09 -17.36 3.62
#